data_AF-A0A1T4JIE6-F1
#
_entry.id   AF-A0A1T4JIE6-F1
#
_cell.length_a   1.000
_cell.length_b   1.000
_cell.length_c   1.000
_cell.angle_alpha   90.00
_cell.angle_beta   90.00
_cell.angle_gamma   90.00
#
_symmetry.space_group_name_H-M   'P 1'
#
loop_
_entity.id
_entity.type
_entity.pdbx_description
1 polymer ?
#
loop_
_entity_poly.entity_id
_entity_poly.type
_entity_poly.pdbx_seq_one_letter_code
_entity_poly.pdbx_strand_id
1 'polypeptide(L)'
;MIHIETKTKIPFLWGKSAFKKSEWSQVNLIVGPNGSGKTLLAEELACQFEENGKKVLFLRADRKEQDYFLSILQEDESIRTRIESVLSNMFGKSIRFEKTPDGMFVPIVINKARGVEYGLKQGECHGLKEIITLLIALYSIKKGCLILDEPELHLHPQFQQFFMNEIRSVAEKEPERIFFLITHSPYFIDLRRAEDLTGVIVCHINNVPTSIDFLSEEDEALFRRFLPRFNTYHKQFFFSDNQIFVEGYTDQQMFSHLLCCIDDRSGSAGTGIIDVGGKDELGVFFTVCSLLGTDGRIITDLDALFCGKLRDVVCNDDRPASWLEKQQEKQMPFYRLLFSRKELAAPITLEKLICRLELFLTAIGNHLYKIDYSLSADIDMLVEKIKALYDKYEKPEGLDTFKTVVLMGIVTLREKLADILPVPLAATVPQIINLTNIILAAMESARVYILPKGCIEHFYTQSTVYYMPVSAKDRLFHTELEHLVETSPAKLKKEYPELVSILNRACRRNDFLLQP
;
A
#
# COMPACT_ATOMS: atom_id res chain seq x y z
N MET A 1 22.78 -0.47 -13.97
CA MET A 1 23.06 -0.93 -12.60
C MET A 1 24.54 -0.70 -12.34
N ILE A 2 24.91 -0.32 -11.12
CA ILE A 2 26.28 -0.05 -10.70
C ILE A 2 26.64 -1.06 -9.62
N HIS A 3 27.71 -1.82 -9.86
CA HIS A 3 28.14 -2.89 -8.97
C HIS A 3 29.12 -2.35 -7.92
N ILE A 4 28.71 -2.33 -6.66
CA ILE A 4 29.52 -2.00 -5.49
C ILE A 4 29.03 -2.86 -4.33
N GLU A 5 29.86 -3.80 -3.87
CA GLU A 5 29.51 -4.66 -2.75
C GLU A 5 29.50 -3.85 -1.45
N THR A 6 28.36 -3.85 -0.76
CA THR A 6 28.20 -3.18 0.53
C THR A 6 27.66 -4.13 1.58
N LYS A 7 28.04 -3.88 2.82
CA LYS A 7 27.61 -4.64 3.99
C LYS A 7 27.54 -3.73 5.21
N THR A 8 26.35 -3.29 5.56
CA THR A 8 26.12 -2.40 6.70
C THR A 8 25.68 -3.21 7.92
N LYS A 9 26.23 -2.89 9.09
CA LYS A 9 25.82 -3.45 10.38
C LYS A 9 25.53 -2.33 11.36
N ILE A 10 24.32 -2.34 11.91
CA ILE A 10 23.92 -1.41 12.98
C ILE A 10 23.44 -2.24 14.18
N PRO A 11 24.34 -2.75 15.04
CA PRO A 11 23.99 -3.79 16.02
C PRO A 11 22.89 -3.42 17.02
N PHE A 12 22.80 -2.14 17.39
CA PHE A 12 21.77 -1.71 18.33
C PHE A 12 20.36 -1.63 17.72
N LEU A 13 20.24 -1.57 16.38
CA LEU A 13 18.96 -1.64 15.67
C LEU A 13 18.67 -3.04 15.14
N TRP A 14 19.69 -3.76 14.65
CA TRP A 14 19.51 -4.99 13.85
C TRP A 14 20.09 -6.24 14.51
N GLY A 15 20.61 -6.13 15.74
CA GLY A 15 21.24 -7.22 16.45
C GLY A 15 22.46 -7.77 15.71
N LYS A 16 22.43 -9.06 15.34
CA LYS A 16 23.53 -9.74 14.65
C LYS A 16 23.44 -9.64 13.12
N SER A 17 22.30 -9.19 12.61
CA SER A 17 22.00 -9.17 11.18
C SER A 17 22.68 -7.99 10.49
N ALA A 18 22.83 -8.09 9.17
CA ALA A 18 23.50 -7.08 8.35
C ALA A 18 22.71 -6.85 7.07
N PHE A 19 22.59 -5.59 6.66
CA PHE A 19 22.10 -5.25 5.33
C PHE A 19 23.21 -5.48 4.31
N LYS A 20 22.90 -6.13 3.19
CA LYS A 20 23.85 -6.41 2.11
C LYS A 20 23.19 -6.09 0.78
N LYS A 21 23.91 -5.38 -0.08
CA LYS A 21 23.49 -5.11 -1.46
C LYS A 21 24.73 -4.87 -2.33
N SER A 22 24.73 -5.41 -3.53
CA SER A 22 25.83 -5.26 -4.50
C SER A 22 25.43 -4.53 -5.77
N GLU A 23 24.16 -4.64 -6.17
CA GLU A 23 23.62 -4.00 -7.35
C GLU A 23 22.82 -2.75 -6.97
N TRP A 24 23.29 -1.59 -7.44
CA TRP A 24 22.68 -0.30 -7.16
C TRP A 24 22.07 0.32 -8.41
N SER A 25 20.87 0.87 -8.26
CA SER A 25 20.29 1.77 -9.25
C SER A 25 21.03 3.10 -9.25
N GLN A 26 20.87 3.90 -10.29
CA GLN A 26 21.43 5.26 -10.27
C GLN A 26 20.73 6.14 -9.24
N VAL A 27 19.42 5.96 -9.07
CA VAL A 27 18.62 6.68 -8.08
C VAL A 27 18.09 5.68 -7.08
N ASN A 28 18.49 5.85 -5.82
CA ASN A 28 18.12 4.98 -4.71
C ASN A 28 17.35 5.79 -3.67
N LEU A 29 16.25 5.22 -3.18
CA LEU A 29 15.35 5.83 -2.21
C LEU A 29 15.44 5.06 -0.91
N ILE A 30 15.87 5.71 0.17
CA ILE A 30 15.88 5.15 1.52
C ILE A 30 14.64 5.68 2.25
N VAL A 31 13.69 4.79 2.48
CA VAL A 31 12.36 5.11 3.04
C VAL A 31 12.07 4.27 4.28
N GLY A 32 11.00 4.57 5.00
CA GLY A 32 10.60 3.87 6.21
C GLY A 32 10.23 4.81 7.37
N PRO A 33 9.62 4.28 8.44
CA PRO A 33 9.13 5.07 9.57
C PRO A 33 10.23 5.83 10.30
N ASN A 34 9.82 6.79 11.14
CA ASN A 34 10.72 7.55 12.00
C ASN A 34 11.43 6.61 12.98
N GLY A 35 12.74 6.81 13.17
CA GLY A 35 13.55 5.98 14.06
C GLY A 35 13.99 4.62 13.50
N SER A 36 13.72 4.31 12.22
CA SER A 36 14.19 3.07 11.57
C SER A 36 15.68 3.04 11.20
N GLY A 37 16.43 4.12 11.46
CA GLY A 37 17.87 4.20 11.20
C GLY A 37 18.28 4.59 9.77
N LYS A 38 17.39 5.21 8.99
CA LYS A 38 17.66 5.63 7.60
C LYS A 38 18.93 6.46 7.43
N THR A 39 19.11 7.51 8.24
CA THR A 39 20.31 8.38 8.18
C THR A 39 21.57 7.59 8.52
N LEU A 40 21.53 6.70 9.51
CA LEU A 40 22.68 5.88 9.89
C LEU A 40 23.07 4.88 8.79
N LEU A 41 22.08 4.28 8.12
CA LEU A 41 22.32 3.45 6.94
C LEU A 41 23.02 4.27 5.85
N ALA A 42 22.53 5.47 5.57
CA ALA A 42 23.12 6.34 4.56
C ALA A 42 24.55 6.79 4.91
N GLU A 43 24.84 7.06 6.18
CA GLU A 43 26.20 7.38 6.66
C GLU A 43 27.16 6.22 6.43
N GLU A 44 26.75 4.99 6.76
CA GLU A 44 27.60 3.82 6.51
C GLU A 44 27.79 3.56 5.02
N LEU A 45 26.74 3.72 4.21
CA LEU A 45 26.85 3.63 2.76
C LEU A 45 27.79 4.70 2.19
N ALA A 46 27.78 5.92 2.73
CA ALA A 46 28.72 6.97 2.33
C ALA A 46 30.17 6.51 2.52
N CYS A 47 30.52 6.01 3.71
CA CYS A 47 31.86 5.51 4.01
C CYS A 47 32.27 4.37 3.07
N GLN A 48 31.41 3.38 2.85
CA GLN A 48 31.73 2.23 1.99
C GLN A 48 31.88 2.63 0.52
N PHE A 49 31.13 3.61 0.04
CA PHE A 49 31.29 4.12 -1.33
C PHE A 49 32.61 4.90 -1.48
N GLU A 50 33.02 5.67 -0.46
CA GLU A 50 34.34 6.33 -0.44
C GLU A 50 35.49 5.31 -0.44
N GLU A 51 35.40 4.26 0.38
CA GLU A 51 36.38 3.17 0.41
C GLU A 51 36.51 2.46 -0.94
N ASN A 52 35.41 2.39 -1.72
CA ASN A 52 35.38 1.88 -3.08
C ASN A 52 35.76 2.94 -4.15
N GLY A 53 36.38 4.05 -3.74
CA GLY A 53 36.95 5.06 -4.64
C GLY A 53 35.93 6.02 -5.26
N LYS A 54 34.69 6.07 -4.77
CA LYS A 54 33.71 7.07 -5.21
C LYS A 54 33.89 8.36 -4.42
N LYS A 55 33.88 9.50 -5.11
CA LYS A 55 33.72 10.79 -4.44
C LYS A 55 32.28 10.89 -3.91
N VAL A 56 32.10 11.01 -2.60
CA VAL A 56 30.77 11.14 -1.99
C VAL A 56 30.55 12.59 -1.53
N LEU A 57 29.34 13.09 -1.74
CA LEU A 57 28.86 14.33 -1.14
C LEU A 57 27.57 14.04 -0.41
N PHE A 58 27.56 14.34 0.88
CA PHE A 58 26.43 14.07 1.74
C PHE A 58 25.89 15.39 2.28
N LEU A 59 24.74 15.82 1.75
CA LEU A 59 23.96 16.92 2.31
C LEU A 59 23.03 16.42 3.42
N ARG A 60 23.43 16.67 4.68
CA ARG A 60 22.68 16.26 5.89
C ARG A 60 21.44 17.13 6.13
N ALA A 61 20.43 16.58 6.82
CA ALA A 61 19.16 17.24 7.17
C ALA A 61 19.34 18.56 7.95
N ASP A 62 20.37 18.67 8.80
CA ASP A 62 20.63 19.86 9.61
C ASP A 62 21.19 21.06 8.83
N ARG A 63 21.57 20.84 7.55
CA ARG A 63 22.06 21.85 6.61
C ARG A 63 23.19 22.73 7.18
N LYS A 64 24.04 22.21 8.08
CA LYS A 64 25.15 22.99 8.67
C LYS A 64 26.11 23.58 7.64
N GLU A 65 26.23 22.94 6.48
CA GLU A 65 27.12 23.34 5.39
C GLU A 65 26.46 24.28 4.38
N GLN A 66 25.21 24.72 4.60
CA GLN A 66 24.44 25.50 3.62
C GLN A 66 25.16 26.77 3.16
N ASP A 67 25.84 27.47 4.06
CA ASP A 67 26.55 28.70 3.71
C ASP A 67 27.82 28.42 2.87
N TYR A 68 28.46 27.26 3.06
CA TYR A 68 29.54 26.79 2.19
C TYR A 68 29.02 26.47 0.78
N PHE A 69 27.88 25.78 0.65
CA PHE A 69 27.30 25.53 -0.67
C PHE A 69 26.97 26.85 -1.39
N LEU A 70 26.42 27.84 -0.68
CA LEU A 70 26.13 29.13 -1.26
C LEU A 70 27.38 29.92 -1.67
N SER A 71 28.54 29.68 -1.06
CA SER A 71 29.79 30.31 -1.50
C SER A 71 30.26 29.75 -2.85
N ILE A 72 29.89 28.52 -3.23
CA ILE A 72 30.20 27.95 -4.56
C ILE A 72 29.59 28.81 -5.68
N LEU A 73 28.42 29.43 -5.44
CA LEU A 73 27.85 30.37 -6.40
C LEU A 73 28.77 31.56 -6.68
N GLN A 74 29.63 31.96 -5.74
CA GLN A 74 30.57 33.05 -5.93
C GLN A 74 31.75 32.65 -6.80
N GLU A 75 32.18 31.40 -6.71
CA GLU A 75 33.41 30.88 -7.33
C GLU A 75 33.16 30.28 -8.73
N ASP A 76 32.04 29.59 -8.94
CA ASP A 76 31.74 28.88 -10.18
C ASP A 76 30.62 29.55 -10.98
N GLU A 77 31.02 30.32 -12.00
CA GLU A 77 30.10 30.97 -12.94
C GLU A 77 29.26 29.96 -13.74
N SER A 78 29.83 28.79 -14.07
CA SER A 78 29.12 27.77 -14.86
C SER A 78 27.95 27.14 -14.08
N ILE A 79 28.16 26.87 -12.78
CA ILE A 79 27.12 26.40 -11.87
C ILE A 79 26.07 27.50 -11.70
N ARG A 80 26.50 28.76 -11.49
CA ARG A 80 25.60 29.90 -11.35
C ARG A 80 24.67 30.04 -12.55
N THR A 81 25.20 30.11 -13.78
CA THR A 81 24.40 30.24 -15.00
C THR A 81 23.46 29.05 -15.21
N ARG A 82 23.90 27.84 -14.86
CA ARG A 82 23.03 26.65 -14.93
C ARG A 82 21.85 26.76 -13.96
N ILE A 83 22.10 27.17 -12.72
CA ILE A 83 21.04 27.36 -11.71
C ILE A 83 20.09 28.48 -12.13
N GLU A 84 20.59 29.59 -12.67
CA GLU A 84 19.73 30.66 -13.22
C GLU A 84 18.76 30.14 -14.27
N SER A 85 19.26 29.32 -15.22
CA SER A 85 18.41 28.72 -16.26
C SER A 85 17.36 27.78 -15.67
N VAL A 86 17.76 26.96 -14.70
CA VAL A 86 16.89 25.96 -14.06
C VAL A 86 15.80 26.66 -13.24
N LEU A 87 16.16 27.64 -12.41
CA LEU A 87 15.20 28.45 -11.66
C LEU A 87 14.29 29.24 -12.60
N SER A 88 14.84 29.80 -13.69
CA SER A 88 14.04 30.54 -14.66
C SER A 88 12.94 29.68 -15.29
N ASN A 89 13.30 28.44 -15.65
CA ASN A 89 12.35 27.46 -16.17
C ASN A 89 11.33 27.04 -15.10
N MET A 90 11.79 26.78 -13.87
CA MET A 90 10.93 26.37 -12.75
C MET A 90 9.86 27.42 -12.42
N PHE A 91 10.23 28.70 -12.41
CA PHE A 91 9.32 29.80 -12.05
C PHE A 91 8.60 30.43 -13.25
N GLY A 92 8.96 30.06 -14.49
CA GLY A 92 8.46 30.71 -15.71
C GLY A 92 8.82 32.20 -15.80
N LYS A 93 9.93 32.60 -15.18
CA LYS A 93 10.41 33.99 -15.09
C LYS A 93 11.89 34.06 -15.45
N SER A 94 12.39 35.22 -15.86
CA SER A 94 13.84 35.40 -16.02
C SER A 94 14.46 35.65 -14.65
N ILE A 95 15.25 34.70 -14.14
CA ILE A 95 15.95 34.82 -12.86
C ILE A 95 17.45 34.92 -13.12
N ARG A 96 18.12 35.85 -12.44
CA ARG A 96 19.58 35.98 -12.43
C ARG A 96 20.08 36.17 -11.01
N PHE A 97 21.33 35.81 -10.76
CA PHE A 97 22.01 36.14 -9.53
C PHE A 97 22.69 37.48 -9.65
N GLU A 98 22.36 38.40 -8.76
CA GLU A 98 23.03 39.68 -8.63
C GLU A 98 23.94 39.68 -7.41
N LYS A 99 25.13 40.28 -7.55
CA LYS A 99 26.08 40.41 -6.45
C LYS A 99 25.69 41.60 -5.58
N THR A 100 25.33 41.31 -4.34
CA THR A 100 25.05 42.34 -3.32
C THR A 100 26.34 43.07 -2.91
N PRO A 101 26.23 44.27 -2.27
CA PRO A 101 27.37 45.00 -1.74
C PRO A 101 28.24 44.17 -0.79
N ASP A 102 27.63 43.24 -0.05
CA ASP A 102 28.30 42.33 0.88
C ASP A 102 28.98 41.13 0.17
N GLY A 103 28.97 41.11 -1.16
CA GLY A 103 29.61 40.09 -1.98
C GLY A 103 28.79 38.81 -2.20
N MET A 104 27.62 38.68 -1.55
CA MET A 104 26.73 37.53 -1.72
C MET A 104 25.90 37.62 -2.99
N PHE A 105 25.71 36.50 -3.68
CA PHE A 105 24.80 36.40 -4.82
C PHE A 105 23.38 36.13 -4.34
N VAL A 106 22.44 36.97 -4.78
CA VAL A 106 21.01 36.81 -4.50
C VAL A 106 20.21 36.67 -5.79
N PRO A 107 19.22 35.75 -5.84
CA PRO A 107 18.39 35.60 -7.02
C PRO A 107 17.43 36.79 -7.14
N ILE A 108 17.45 37.46 -8.30
CA ILE A 108 16.56 38.56 -8.68
C ILE A 108 15.67 38.13 -9.85
N VAL A 109 14.40 38.54 -9.81
CA VAL A 109 13.46 38.31 -10.91
C VAL A 109 13.47 39.52 -11.84
N ILE A 110 13.76 39.28 -13.11
CA ILE A 110 13.75 40.29 -14.16
C ILE A 110 12.41 40.21 -14.89
N ASN A 111 11.51 41.17 -14.63
CA ASN A 111 10.27 41.28 -15.37
C ASN A 111 10.50 42.04 -16.69
N LYS A 112 10.66 41.31 -17.79
CA LYS A 112 10.86 41.88 -19.14
C LYS A 112 9.74 42.80 -19.62
N ALA A 113 8.52 42.72 -19.05
CA ALA A 113 7.36 43.47 -19.53
C ALA A 113 7.16 44.84 -18.88
N ARG A 114 7.79 45.13 -17.73
CA ARG A 114 7.55 46.39 -16.98
C ARG A 114 8.80 47.10 -16.44
N GLY A 115 10.01 46.55 -16.64
CA GLY A 115 11.24 47.18 -16.15
C GLY A 115 11.31 47.30 -14.63
N VAL A 116 10.53 46.49 -13.90
CA VAL A 116 10.54 46.42 -12.44
C VAL A 116 11.27 45.15 -12.03
N GLU A 117 12.43 45.31 -11.41
CA GLU A 117 13.14 44.28 -10.69
C GLU A 117 12.61 44.25 -9.25
N TYR A 118 12.15 43.09 -8.79
CA TYR A 118 11.83 42.91 -7.37
C TYR A 118 12.55 41.67 -6.86
N GLY A 119 13.20 41.82 -5.70
CA GLY A 119 13.81 40.69 -5.00
C GLY A 119 12.72 39.72 -4.56
N LEU A 120 13.03 38.42 -4.63
CA LEU A 120 12.22 37.38 -3.99
C LEU A 120 12.39 37.49 -2.46
N LYS A 121 11.83 38.51 -1.78
CA LYS A 121 11.97 38.63 -0.31
C LYS A 121 10.72 39.16 0.40
N GLN A 122 10.08 38.24 1.15
CA GLN A 122 10.05 38.26 2.63
C GLN A 122 9.38 36.99 3.20
N GLY A 123 8.54 36.28 2.43
CA GLY A 123 7.88 35.02 2.84
C GLY A 123 8.48 33.72 2.27
N GLU A 124 9.21 33.78 1.14
CA GLU A 124 9.66 32.59 0.36
C GLU A 124 11.14 32.21 0.58
N CYS A 125 11.84 32.87 1.52
CA CYS A 125 13.30 32.86 1.60
C CYS A 125 13.90 31.48 1.92
N HIS A 126 13.24 30.69 2.77
CA HIS A 126 13.76 29.38 3.19
C HIS A 126 13.67 28.33 2.08
N GLY A 127 12.50 28.18 1.45
CA GLY A 127 12.33 27.22 0.36
C GLY A 127 13.18 27.55 -0.87
N LEU A 128 13.37 28.84 -1.18
CA LEU A 128 14.24 29.27 -2.27
C LEU A 128 15.73 29.04 -1.95
N LYS A 129 16.17 29.36 -0.72
CA LYS A 129 17.55 29.05 -0.28
C LYS A 129 17.81 27.55 -0.34
N GLU A 130 16.82 26.75 0.05
CA GLU A 130 16.90 25.30 0.05
C GLU A 130 17.03 24.72 -1.37
N ILE A 131 16.13 25.08 -2.31
CA ILE A 131 16.21 24.57 -3.68
C ILE A 131 17.53 24.98 -4.36
N ILE A 132 18.01 26.20 -4.10
CA ILE A 132 19.32 26.65 -4.60
C ILE A 132 20.43 25.77 -4.03
N THR A 133 20.44 25.50 -2.73
CA THR A 133 21.44 24.63 -2.07
C THR A 133 21.44 23.24 -2.69
N LEU A 134 20.26 22.66 -2.90
CA LEU A 134 20.09 21.33 -3.51
C LEU A 134 20.58 21.30 -4.96
N LEU A 135 20.27 22.34 -5.76
CA LEU A 135 20.77 22.46 -7.13
C LEU A 135 22.29 22.64 -7.18
N ILE A 136 22.88 23.38 -6.24
CA ILE A 136 24.34 23.48 -6.13
C ILE A 136 24.93 22.10 -5.83
N ALA A 137 24.41 21.38 -4.83
CA ALA A 137 24.88 20.03 -4.51
C ALA A 137 24.74 19.09 -5.72
N LEU A 138 23.65 19.21 -6.48
CA LEU A 138 23.42 18.46 -7.71
C LEU A 138 24.41 18.81 -8.83
N TYR A 139 24.83 20.06 -9.00
CA TYR A 139 25.72 20.42 -10.13
C TYR A 139 27.21 20.52 -9.77
N SER A 140 27.56 20.55 -8.48
CA SER A 140 28.96 20.67 -8.01
C SER A 140 29.79 19.41 -8.21
N ILE A 141 29.15 18.26 -8.44
CA ILE A 141 29.83 16.99 -8.65
C ILE A 141 29.39 16.42 -9.98
N LYS A 142 30.34 16.14 -10.88
CA LYS A 142 30.07 15.56 -12.21
C LYS A 142 30.27 14.05 -12.27
N LYS A 143 30.86 13.45 -11.23
CA LYS A 143 31.14 12.01 -11.07
C LYS A 143 31.22 11.66 -9.58
N GLY A 144 30.51 10.62 -9.15
CA GLY A 144 30.49 10.20 -7.74
C GLY A 144 29.11 9.88 -7.22
N CYS A 145 28.94 9.98 -5.91
CA CYS A 145 27.71 9.70 -5.18
C CYS A 145 27.20 10.97 -4.50
N LEU A 146 25.92 11.30 -4.70
CA LEU A 146 25.22 12.37 -3.99
C LEU A 146 24.20 11.75 -3.04
N ILE A 147 24.35 12.03 -1.75
CA ILE A 147 23.42 11.59 -0.71
C ILE A 147 22.71 12.83 -0.17
N LEU A 148 21.38 12.79 -0.17
CA LEU A 148 20.52 13.87 0.29
C LEU A 148 19.62 13.36 1.41
N ASP A 149 19.76 13.93 2.61
CA ASP A 149 18.93 13.58 3.75
C ASP A 149 17.85 14.64 3.99
N GLU A 150 16.61 14.18 3.93
CA GLU A 150 15.37 14.97 3.94
C GLU A 150 15.43 16.19 3.01
N PRO A 151 15.61 15.98 1.67
CA PRO A 151 15.61 17.08 0.70
C PRO A 151 14.29 17.85 0.65
N GLU A 152 13.21 17.32 1.20
CA GLU A 152 11.90 17.96 1.30
C GLU A 152 11.79 19.08 2.35
N LEU A 153 12.73 19.16 3.31
CA LEU A 153 12.66 20.14 4.39
C LEU A 153 12.58 21.57 3.83
N HIS A 154 11.54 22.31 4.20
CA HIS A 154 11.25 23.67 3.71
C HIS A 154 10.95 23.80 2.20
N LEU A 155 10.84 22.70 1.44
CA LEU A 155 10.46 22.73 0.03
C LEU A 155 8.95 22.54 -0.18
N HIS A 156 8.36 23.37 -1.04
CA HIS A 156 7.02 23.14 -1.54
C HIS A 156 6.96 21.86 -2.40
N PRO A 157 5.87 21.06 -2.37
CA PRO A 157 5.74 19.82 -3.15
C PRO A 157 6.07 19.94 -4.64
N GLN A 158 5.69 21.05 -5.28
CA GLN A 158 6.03 21.30 -6.69
C GLN A 158 7.54 21.38 -6.93
N PHE A 159 8.31 21.96 -5.99
CA PHE A 159 9.76 22.06 -6.10
C PHE A 159 10.43 20.72 -5.83
N GLN A 160 9.85 19.87 -4.99
CA GLN A 160 10.34 18.50 -4.76
C GLN A 160 10.25 17.67 -6.05
N GLN A 161 9.10 17.68 -6.72
CA GLN A 161 8.92 17.00 -8.01
C GLN A 161 9.85 17.55 -9.09
N PHE A 162 9.98 18.88 -9.17
CA PHE A 162 10.90 19.52 -10.10
C PHE A 162 12.35 19.09 -9.85
N PHE A 163 12.80 19.11 -8.59
CA PHE A 163 14.15 18.71 -8.24
C PHE A 163 14.39 17.22 -8.52
N MET A 164 13.40 16.35 -8.29
CA MET A 164 13.48 14.94 -8.66
C MET A 164 13.63 14.75 -10.19
N ASN A 165 12.93 15.55 -10.99
CA ASN A 165 13.11 15.56 -12.45
C ASN A 165 14.52 15.99 -12.85
N GLU A 166 15.10 16.98 -12.17
CA GLU A 166 16.49 17.38 -12.39
C GLU A 166 17.48 16.28 -12.04
N ILE A 167 17.29 15.57 -10.91
CA ILE A 167 18.10 14.39 -10.56
C ILE A 167 18.03 13.34 -11.67
N ARG A 168 16.84 13.02 -12.17
CA ARG A 168 16.65 12.06 -13.27
C ARG A 168 17.34 12.52 -14.55
N SER A 169 17.21 13.80 -14.93
CA SER A 169 17.89 14.34 -16.12
C SER A 169 19.41 14.27 -16.01
N VAL A 170 19.95 14.49 -14.80
CA VAL A 170 21.39 14.34 -14.55
C VAL A 170 21.81 12.88 -14.58
N ALA A 171 21.04 11.97 -13.97
CA ALA A 171 21.33 10.52 -13.98
C ALA A 171 21.39 9.96 -15.42
N GLU A 172 20.50 10.41 -16.30
CA GLU A 172 20.52 10.05 -17.73
C GLU A 172 21.77 10.55 -18.47
N LYS A 173 22.24 11.75 -18.13
CA LYS A 173 23.41 12.39 -18.77
C LYS A 173 24.75 11.93 -18.19
N GLU A 174 24.76 11.47 -16.94
CA GLU A 174 25.96 11.10 -16.19
C GLU A 174 25.85 9.65 -15.67
N PRO A 175 26.09 8.62 -16.52
CA PRO A 175 25.77 7.25 -16.17
C PRO A 175 26.50 6.65 -14.96
N GLU A 176 27.68 7.21 -14.63
CA GLU A 176 28.53 6.79 -13.50
C GLU A 176 28.06 7.35 -12.15
N ARG A 177 27.05 8.23 -12.15
CA ARG A 177 26.60 8.97 -10.98
C ARG A 177 25.51 8.22 -10.22
N ILE A 178 25.60 8.31 -8.89
CA ILE A 178 24.71 7.62 -7.96
C ILE A 178 24.06 8.64 -7.04
N PHE A 179 22.78 8.44 -6.78
CA PHE A 179 21.96 9.30 -5.94
C PHE A 179 21.32 8.44 -4.85
N PHE A 180 21.39 8.92 -3.61
CA PHE A 180 20.61 8.43 -2.49
C PHE A 180 19.75 9.55 -1.96
N LEU A 181 18.45 9.31 -1.85
CA LEU A 181 17.53 10.22 -1.20
C LEU A 181 16.97 9.52 0.02
N ILE A 182 17.25 10.06 1.20
CA ILE A 182 16.53 9.69 2.42
C ILE A 182 15.36 10.64 2.53
N THR A 183 14.14 10.11 2.40
CA THR A 183 12.94 10.96 2.30
C THR A 183 11.75 10.33 2.98
N HIS A 184 10.90 11.21 3.51
CA HIS A 184 9.55 10.96 4.02
C HIS A 184 8.49 11.54 3.08
N SER A 185 8.90 12.15 1.97
CA SER A 185 7.96 12.79 1.05
C SER A 185 7.53 11.85 -0.08
N PRO A 186 6.22 11.64 -0.27
CA PRO A 186 5.71 10.89 -1.41
C PRO A 186 6.02 11.54 -2.76
N TYR A 187 6.40 12.82 -2.78
CA TYR A 187 6.72 13.55 -4.01
C TYR A 187 8.13 13.22 -4.56
N PHE A 188 9.04 12.69 -3.73
CA PHE A 188 10.33 12.16 -4.17
C PHE A 188 10.27 10.68 -4.61
N ILE A 189 9.18 9.98 -4.27
CA ILE A 189 8.94 8.60 -4.72
C ILE A 189 8.44 8.64 -6.17
N ASP A 190 9.37 8.76 -7.11
CA ASP A 190 9.12 8.84 -8.54
C ASP A 190 9.49 7.52 -9.24
N LEU A 191 8.57 6.55 -9.16
CA LEU A 191 8.68 5.22 -9.76
C LEU A 191 8.02 5.23 -11.14
N ARG A 192 8.81 5.34 -12.21
CA ARG A 192 8.32 5.43 -13.60
C ARG A 192 8.34 4.09 -14.31
N ARG A 193 9.25 3.20 -13.91
CA ARG A 193 9.46 1.86 -14.47
C ARG A 193 9.52 0.85 -13.32
N ALA A 194 9.20 -0.41 -13.61
CA ALA A 194 9.27 -1.49 -12.62
C ALA A 194 10.69 -1.58 -12.02
N GLU A 195 11.72 -1.43 -12.85
CA GLU A 195 13.13 -1.38 -12.46
C GLU A 195 13.44 -0.34 -11.37
N ASP A 196 12.69 0.77 -11.29
CA ASP A 196 12.91 1.80 -10.25
C ASP A 196 12.69 1.24 -8.83
N LEU A 197 11.90 0.18 -8.68
CA LEU A 197 11.69 -0.48 -7.38
C LEU A 197 12.96 -1.14 -6.83
N THR A 198 13.90 -1.53 -7.70
CA THR A 198 15.18 -2.11 -7.25
C THR A 198 16.07 -1.10 -6.52
N GLY A 199 15.81 0.20 -6.75
CA GLY A 199 16.45 1.31 -6.05
C GLY A 199 15.77 1.67 -4.73
N VAL A 200 14.64 1.04 -4.37
CA VAL A 200 13.94 1.32 -3.13
C VAL A 200 14.48 0.43 -2.00
N ILE A 201 14.85 1.07 -0.90
CA ILE A 201 15.35 0.44 0.33
C ILE A 201 14.41 0.85 1.45
N VAL A 202 13.70 -0.13 2.01
CA VAL A 202 12.73 0.10 3.08
C VAL A 202 13.37 -0.26 4.40
N CYS A 203 13.62 0.76 5.23
CA CYS A 203 14.09 0.60 6.60
C CYS A 203 12.91 0.33 7.53
N HIS A 204 13.04 -0.67 8.40
CA HIS A 204 12.00 -1.09 9.34
C HIS A 204 12.41 -0.72 10.78
N ILE A 205 11.45 -0.58 11.69
CA ILE A 205 11.77 -0.37 13.11
C ILE A 205 12.43 -1.64 13.67
N ASN A 206 13.64 -1.49 14.22
CA ASN A 206 14.41 -2.56 14.87
C ASN A 206 14.65 -3.82 14.02
N ASN A 207 14.63 -3.68 12.69
CA ASN A 207 14.83 -4.78 11.74
C ASN A 207 15.74 -4.33 10.59
N VAL A 208 16.42 -5.29 9.96
CA VAL A 208 17.28 -5.01 8.80
C VAL A 208 16.42 -4.47 7.65
N PRO A 209 16.88 -3.45 6.91
CA PRO A 209 16.20 -2.96 5.73
C PRO A 209 16.00 -4.05 4.68
N THR A 210 14.93 -3.91 3.90
CA THR A 210 14.63 -4.75 2.75
C THR A 210 14.84 -3.98 1.46
N SER A 211 15.25 -4.68 0.41
CA SER A 211 15.38 -4.13 -0.93
C SER A 211 15.15 -5.23 -1.95
N ILE A 212 14.72 -4.84 -3.14
CA ILE A 212 14.55 -5.76 -4.27
C ILE A 212 15.85 -5.78 -5.06
N ASP A 213 16.47 -6.94 -5.18
CA ASP A 213 17.69 -7.11 -5.99
C ASP A 213 17.37 -7.43 -7.45
N PHE A 214 16.32 -8.22 -7.67
CA PHE A 214 15.84 -8.62 -8.99
C PHE A 214 14.31 -8.74 -8.97
N LEU A 215 13.68 -8.36 -10.08
CA LEU A 215 12.25 -8.56 -10.33
C LEU A 215 12.07 -9.69 -11.32
N SER A 216 11.19 -10.65 -11.01
CA SER A 216 10.79 -11.68 -11.98
C SER A 216 10.04 -11.05 -13.17
N GLU A 217 9.99 -11.75 -14.31
CA GLU A 217 9.22 -11.26 -15.47
C GLU A 217 7.73 -11.05 -15.13
N GLU A 218 7.18 -11.90 -14.26
CA GLU A 218 5.80 -11.80 -13.80
C GLU A 218 5.58 -10.55 -12.92
N ASP A 219 6.49 -10.31 -11.96
CA ASP A 219 6.44 -9.13 -11.11
C ASP A 219 6.62 -7.86 -11.93
N GLU A 220 7.57 -7.85 -12.87
CA GLU A 220 7.83 -6.70 -13.74
C GLU A 220 6.60 -6.34 -14.58
N ALA A 221 5.93 -7.34 -15.16
CA ALA A 221 4.71 -7.15 -15.93
C ALA A 221 3.56 -6.62 -15.06
N LEU A 222 3.44 -7.12 -13.83
CA LEU A 222 2.46 -6.66 -12.85
C LEU A 222 2.71 -5.20 -12.46
N PHE A 223 3.95 -4.85 -12.12
CA PHE A 223 4.33 -3.48 -11.77
C PHE A 223 4.14 -2.51 -12.94
N ARG A 224 4.47 -2.90 -14.17
CA ARG A 224 4.28 -2.07 -15.36
C ARG A 224 2.82 -1.68 -15.59
N ARG A 225 1.87 -2.58 -15.26
CA ARG A 225 0.43 -2.29 -15.33
C ARG A 225 -0.04 -1.40 -14.19
N PHE A 226 0.61 -1.50 -13.04
CA PHE A 226 0.19 -0.85 -11.80
C PHE A 226 0.76 0.56 -11.60
N LEU A 227 2.06 0.77 -11.85
CA LEU A 227 2.75 2.05 -11.61
C LEU A 227 2.03 3.29 -12.17
N PRO A 228 1.39 3.25 -13.36
CA PRO A 228 0.64 4.40 -13.87
C PRO A 228 -0.55 4.84 -12.99
N ARG A 229 -1.09 3.94 -12.16
CA ARG A 229 -2.23 4.19 -11.25
C ARG A 229 -1.78 4.60 -9.85
N PHE A 230 -0.47 4.55 -9.58
CA PHE A 230 0.11 4.73 -8.26
C PHE A 230 0.20 6.22 -7.88
N ASN A 231 -0.74 6.67 -7.06
CA ASN A 231 -0.89 8.10 -6.72
C ASN A 231 -0.08 8.50 -5.46
N THR A 232 -0.12 9.79 -5.11
CA THR A 232 0.59 10.33 -3.94
C THR A 232 0.12 9.74 -2.61
N TYR A 233 -1.16 9.38 -2.50
CA TYR A 233 -1.74 8.79 -1.30
C TYR A 233 -1.26 7.34 -1.12
N HIS A 234 -1.22 6.58 -2.20
CA HIS A 234 -0.65 5.23 -2.22
C HIS A 234 0.80 5.22 -1.77
N LYS A 235 1.61 6.20 -2.17
CA LYS A 235 3.02 6.32 -1.78
C LYS A 235 3.25 6.47 -0.27
N GLN A 236 2.22 6.74 0.53
CA GLN A 236 2.36 6.82 1.98
C GLN A 236 2.77 5.49 2.63
N PHE A 237 2.54 4.35 1.96
CA PHE A 237 2.93 3.06 2.51
C PHE A 237 4.44 2.88 2.63
N PHE A 238 5.25 3.61 1.85
CA PHE A 238 6.71 3.56 1.99
C PHE A 238 7.22 4.14 3.32
N PHE A 239 6.39 4.86 4.07
CA PHE A 239 6.81 5.61 5.26
C PHE A 239 6.19 5.11 6.55
N SER A 240 5.31 4.10 6.49
CA SER A 240 4.68 3.52 7.69
C SER A 240 4.47 2.02 7.50
N ASP A 241 4.83 1.28 8.53
CA ASP A 241 4.62 -0.17 8.58
C ASP A 241 3.13 -0.51 8.80
N ASN A 242 2.31 0.42 9.30
CA ASN A 242 0.94 0.12 9.73
C ASN A 242 -0.15 0.52 8.73
N GLN A 243 0.04 0.28 7.43
CA GLN A 243 -1.00 0.62 6.44
C GLN A 243 -2.06 -0.48 6.29
N ILE A 244 -3.31 -0.05 6.13
CA ILE A 244 -4.44 -0.90 5.76
C ILE A 244 -4.93 -0.49 4.38
N PHE A 245 -4.89 -1.41 3.42
CA PHE A 245 -5.45 -1.22 2.10
C PHE A 245 -6.89 -1.69 2.06
N VAL A 246 -7.75 -0.91 1.41
CA VAL A 246 -9.16 -1.21 1.23
C VAL A 246 -9.55 -1.08 -0.24
N GLU A 247 -10.63 -1.74 -0.63
CA GLU A 247 -11.01 -1.88 -2.03
C GLU A 247 -11.39 -0.54 -2.67
N GLY A 248 -12.28 0.22 -2.04
CA GLY A 248 -12.79 1.49 -2.56
C GLY A 248 -12.87 2.63 -1.55
N TYR A 249 -13.29 3.78 -2.06
CA TYR A 249 -13.42 5.02 -1.29
C TYR A 249 -14.43 4.92 -0.14
N THR A 250 -15.56 4.23 -0.35
CA THR A 250 -16.57 4.05 0.71
C THR A 250 -15.99 3.28 1.90
N ASP A 251 -15.21 2.25 1.64
CA ASP A 251 -14.53 1.46 2.68
C ASP A 251 -13.53 2.32 3.45
N GLN A 252 -12.73 3.10 2.72
CA GLN A 252 -11.74 3.99 3.32
C GLN A 252 -12.40 4.98 4.27
N GLN A 253 -13.48 5.62 3.84
CA GLN A 253 -14.21 6.59 4.65
C GLN A 253 -14.84 5.93 5.88
N MET A 254 -15.47 4.77 5.73
CA MET A 254 -16.05 4.00 6.83
C MET A 254 -14.98 3.67 7.88
N PHE A 255 -13.89 3.02 7.47
CA PHE A 255 -12.85 2.62 8.41
C PHE A 255 -12.09 3.80 9.01
N SER A 256 -11.90 4.91 8.26
CA SER A 256 -11.25 6.11 8.78
C SER A 256 -12.02 6.74 9.94
N HIS A 257 -13.35 6.79 9.86
CA HIS A 257 -14.18 7.25 10.99
C HIS A 257 -14.19 6.25 12.14
N LEU A 258 -14.10 4.95 11.86
CA LEU A 258 -14.06 3.91 12.88
C LEU A 258 -12.69 3.74 13.56
N LEU A 259 -11.60 4.35 13.03
CA LEU A 259 -10.28 4.32 13.67
C LEU A 259 -10.31 4.83 15.11
N CYS A 260 -11.16 5.82 15.40
CA CYS A 260 -11.32 6.37 16.76
C CYS A 260 -11.93 5.37 17.77
N CYS A 261 -12.49 4.25 17.30
CA CYS A 261 -13.13 3.22 18.13
C CYS A 261 -12.16 2.09 18.53
N ILE A 262 -10.94 2.09 17.98
CA ILE A 262 -9.90 1.10 18.23
C ILE A 262 -9.34 1.31 19.64
N ASP A 263 -9.03 0.21 20.34
CA ASP A 263 -8.44 0.30 21.67
C ASP A 263 -7.01 0.89 21.58
N ASP A 264 -6.68 1.86 22.45
CA ASP A 264 -5.38 2.59 22.47
C ASP A 264 -4.15 1.66 22.55
N ARG A 265 -4.34 0.44 23.03
CA ARG A 265 -3.28 -0.59 23.13
C ARG A 265 -2.92 -1.23 21.79
N SER A 266 -3.72 -1.01 20.75
CA SER A 266 -3.57 -1.70 19.46
C SER A 266 -2.51 -1.07 18.55
N GLY A 267 -1.82 -0.01 18.98
CA GLY A 267 -0.76 0.62 18.17
C GLY A 267 -1.30 1.36 16.94
N SER A 268 -2.52 1.92 17.03
CA SER A 268 -3.19 2.67 15.97
C SER A 268 -2.43 3.92 15.50
N ALA A 269 -1.48 4.41 16.28
CA ALA A 269 -0.61 5.53 15.91
C ALA A 269 0.14 5.23 14.59
N GLY A 270 -0.11 6.06 13.58
CA GLY A 270 0.47 5.93 12.24
C GLY A 270 -0.25 4.94 11.31
N THR A 271 -1.44 4.46 11.69
CA THR A 271 -2.29 3.66 10.79
C THR A 271 -2.94 4.57 9.76
N GLY A 272 -2.62 4.37 8.49
CA GLY A 272 -3.36 4.96 7.37
C GLY A 272 -4.27 3.92 6.72
N ILE A 273 -5.39 4.38 6.18
CA ILE A 273 -6.31 3.54 5.42
C ILE A 273 -6.29 4.04 3.98
N ILE A 274 -5.89 3.17 3.06
CA ILE A 274 -5.59 3.52 1.68
C ILE A 274 -6.56 2.80 0.75
N ASP A 275 -7.40 3.55 0.02
CA ASP A 275 -8.19 2.99 -1.07
C ASP A 275 -7.28 2.67 -2.26
N VAL A 276 -7.45 1.49 -2.85
CA VAL A 276 -6.61 1.07 -4.00
C VAL A 276 -7.37 1.07 -5.33
N GLY A 277 -8.70 1.19 -5.28
CA GLY A 277 -9.55 1.30 -6.47
C GLY A 277 -10.02 -0.02 -7.08
N GLY A 278 -9.86 -1.14 -6.37
CA GLY A 278 -10.35 -2.46 -6.80
C GLY A 278 -9.59 -3.66 -6.24
N LYS A 279 -10.20 -4.85 -6.32
CA LYS A 279 -9.63 -6.11 -5.84
C LYS A 279 -8.40 -6.61 -6.61
N ASP A 280 -8.24 -6.23 -7.88
CA ASP A 280 -7.03 -6.55 -8.63
C ASP A 280 -5.84 -5.74 -8.13
N GLU A 281 -6.05 -4.45 -7.85
CA GLU A 281 -5.07 -3.57 -7.23
C GLU A 281 -4.69 -4.01 -5.82
N LEU A 282 -5.64 -4.50 -5.02
CA LEU A 282 -5.35 -5.08 -3.71
C LEU A 282 -4.33 -6.24 -3.82
N GLY A 283 -4.49 -7.09 -4.83
CA GLY A 283 -3.53 -8.16 -5.13
C GLY A 283 -2.14 -7.64 -5.49
N VAL A 284 -2.05 -6.51 -6.20
CA VAL A 284 -0.77 -5.87 -6.49
C VAL A 284 -0.11 -5.35 -5.21
N PHE A 285 -0.84 -4.57 -4.40
CA PHE A 285 -0.30 -4.05 -3.14
C PHE A 285 0.13 -5.16 -2.18
N PHE A 286 -0.59 -6.29 -2.16
CA PHE A 286 -0.17 -7.48 -1.42
C PHE A 286 1.22 -7.96 -1.85
N THR A 287 1.44 -8.13 -3.16
CA THR A 287 2.75 -8.52 -3.72
C THR A 287 3.82 -7.48 -3.42
N VAL A 288 3.52 -6.18 -3.60
CA VAL A 288 4.46 -5.09 -3.31
C VAL A 288 4.91 -5.12 -1.85
N CYS A 289 3.97 -5.29 -0.92
CA CYS A 289 4.27 -5.34 0.50
C CYS A 289 5.11 -6.56 0.85
N SER A 290 4.84 -7.71 0.23
CA SER A 290 5.65 -8.91 0.43
C SER A 290 7.09 -8.72 -0.06
N LEU A 291 7.26 -8.17 -1.28
CA LEU A 291 8.58 -7.92 -1.88
C LEU A 291 9.39 -6.87 -1.11
N LEU A 292 8.73 -5.83 -0.60
CA LEU A 292 9.36 -4.78 0.19
C LEU A 292 9.40 -5.11 1.68
N GLY A 293 8.90 -6.27 2.12
CA GLY A 293 8.86 -6.68 3.52
C GLY A 293 8.09 -5.71 4.43
N THR A 294 7.12 -4.96 3.91
CA THR A 294 6.30 -4.04 4.70
C THR A 294 5.12 -4.76 5.35
N ASP A 295 4.64 -4.20 6.47
CA ASP A 295 3.61 -4.80 7.32
C ASP A 295 2.16 -4.44 6.86
N GLY A 296 1.93 -4.42 5.53
CA GLY A 296 0.64 -4.08 4.94
C GLY A 296 -0.48 -5.06 5.31
N ARG A 297 -1.68 -4.55 5.62
CA ARG A 297 -2.91 -5.33 5.81
C ARG A 297 -3.94 -4.98 4.75
N ILE A 298 -4.87 -5.88 4.47
CA ILE A 298 -5.95 -5.66 3.51
C ILE A 298 -7.30 -5.91 4.19
N ILE A 299 -8.27 -5.01 4.01
CA ILE A 299 -9.68 -5.27 4.29
C ILE A 299 -10.46 -5.19 2.97
N THR A 300 -11.24 -6.22 2.64
CA THR A 300 -11.93 -6.34 1.34
C THR A 300 -13.26 -7.04 1.46
N ASP A 301 -14.09 -6.89 0.43
CA ASP A 301 -15.40 -7.51 0.31
C ASP A 301 -15.32 -9.05 0.20
N LEU A 302 -16.44 -9.72 0.46
CA LEU A 302 -16.53 -11.18 0.44
C LEU A 302 -16.29 -11.80 -0.94
N ASP A 303 -16.57 -11.07 -2.01
CA ASP A 303 -16.44 -11.54 -3.39
C ASP A 303 -14.97 -11.70 -3.84
N ALA A 304 -14.03 -11.05 -3.13
CA ALA A 304 -12.59 -11.25 -3.29
C ALA A 304 -12.13 -12.68 -2.99
N LEU A 305 -12.96 -13.51 -2.31
CA LEU A 305 -12.71 -14.95 -2.16
C LEU A 305 -12.79 -15.71 -3.48
N PHE A 306 -13.63 -15.26 -4.41
CA PHE A 306 -14.04 -16.06 -5.57
C PHE A 306 -13.33 -15.64 -6.85
N CYS A 307 -12.80 -14.43 -6.93
CA CYS A 307 -12.11 -13.94 -8.11
C CYS A 307 -11.14 -12.78 -7.82
N GLY A 308 -10.38 -12.41 -8.84
CA GLY A 308 -9.45 -11.29 -8.81
C GLY A 308 -8.04 -11.70 -8.38
N LYS A 309 -7.07 -10.83 -8.69
CA LYS A 309 -5.65 -11.10 -8.44
C LYS A 309 -5.33 -11.34 -6.96
N LEU A 310 -6.07 -10.70 -6.04
CA LEU A 310 -5.89 -10.88 -4.60
C LEU A 310 -6.05 -12.36 -4.18
N ARG A 311 -7.07 -13.05 -4.70
CA ARG A 311 -7.27 -14.49 -4.44
C ARG A 311 -6.03 -15.29 -4.86
N ASP A 312 -5.53 -15.04 -6.07
CA ASP A 312 -4.41 -15.79 -6.64
C ASP A 312 -3.14 -15.61 -5.82
N VAL A 313 -2.80 -14.36 -5.45
CA VAL A 313 -1.57 -14.09 -4.69
C VAL A 313 -1.63 -14.63 -3.27
N VAL A 314 -2.79 -14.58 -2.60
CA VAL A 314 -2.95 -15.12 -1.24
C VAL A 314 -2.96 -16.65 -1.23
N CYS A 315 -3.54 -17.28 -2.25
CA CYS A 315 -3.51 -18.75 -2.37
C CYS A 315 -2.09 -19.31 -2.57
N ASN A 316 -1.19 -18.50 -3.13
CA ASN A 316 0.22 -18.84 -3.34
C ASN A 316 1.15 -18.31 -2.23
N ASP A 317 0.61 -17.67 -1.19
CA ASP A 317 1.39 -17.16 -0.06
C ASP A 317 1.69 -18.28 0.94
N ASP A 318 2.89 -18.25 1.54
CA ASP A 318 3.32 -19.27 2.50
C ASP A 318 2.59 -19.17 3.86
N ARG A 319 2.06 -18.00 4.23
CA ARG A 319 1.42 -17.79 5.55
C ARG A 319 0.13 -18.59 5.69
N PRO A 320 -0.84 -18.56 4.75
CA PRO A 320 -2.01 -19.42 4.80
C PRO A 320 -1.66 -20.90 4.71
N ALA A 321 -0.67 -21.28 3.89
CA ALA A 321 -0.22 -22.66 3.78
C ALA A 321 0.33 -23.18 5.12
N SER A 322 1.23 -22.42 5.75
CA SER A 322 1.80 -22.72 7.07
C SER A 322 0.73 -22.76 8.17
N TRP A 323 -0.25 -21.86 8.11
CA TRP A 323 -1.36 -21.86 9.06
C TRP A 323 -2.24 -23.11 8.91
N LEU A 324 -2.59 -23.49 7.67
CA LEU A 324 -3.39 -24.68 7.39
C LEU A 324 -2.68 -25.97 7.81
N GLU A 325 -1.37 -26.07 7.59
CA GLU A 325 -0.55 -27.21 8.05
C GLU A 325 -0.63 -27.36 9.57
N LYS A 326 -0.46 -26.26 10.33
CA LYS A 326 -0.60 -26.27 11.80
C LYS A 326 -2.00 -26.66 12.28
N GLN A 327 -3.03 -26.42 11.47
CA GLN A 327 -4.41 -26.80 11.79
C GLN A 327 -4.78 -28.20 11.30
N GLN A 328 -3.92 -28.86 10.51
CA GLN A 328 -4.28 -30.06 9.75
C GLN A 328 -4.78 -31.21 10.63
N GLU A 329 -4.09 -31.51 11.73
CA GLU A 329 -4.48 -32.60 12.63
C GLU A 329 -5.87 -32.35 13.25
N LYS A 330 -6.08 -31.12 13.75
CA LYS A 330 -7.33 -30.69 14.37
C LYS A 330 -8.50 -30.69 13.38
N GLN A 331 -8.26 -30.29 12.13
CA GLN A 331 -9.30 -30.15 11.11
C GLN A 331 -9.53 -31.43 10.29
N MET A 332 -8.68 -32.45 10.43
CA MET A 332 -8.76 -33.69 9.68
C MET A 332 -10.14 -34.40 9.75
N PRO A 333 -10.83 -34.49 10.91
CA PRO A 333 -12.17 -35.07 10.97
C PRO A 333 -13.17 -34.33 10.06
N PHE A 334 -13.07 -33.00 10.01
CA PHE A 334 -13.90 -32.17 9.15
C PHE A 334 -13.52 -32.34 7.67
N TYR A 335 -12.23 -32.36 7.34
CA TYR A 335 -11.78 -32.57 5.96
C TYR A 335 -12.20 -33.93 5.38
N ARG A 336 -12.33 -34.97 6.20
CA ARG A 336 -12.88 -36.28 5.79
C ARG A 336 -14.36 -36.24 5.42
N LEU A 337 -15.12 -35.25 5.91
CA LEU A 337 -16.51 -35.02 5.51
C LEU A 337 -16.58 -34.30 4.16
N LEU A 338 -15.61 -33.42 3.88
CA LEU A 338 -15.59 -32.60 2.68
C LEU A 338 -14.98 -33.30 1.47
N PHE A 339 -13.91 -34.07 1.66
CA PHE A 339 -13.07 -34.58 0.58
C PHE A 339 -13.05 -36.10 0.56
N SER A 340 -13.02 -36.67 -0.65
CA SER A 340 -12.83 -38.10 -0.84
C SER A 340 -11.41 -38.55 -0.43
N ARG A 341 -11.22 -39.86 -0.20
CA ARG A 341 -9.89 -40.42 0.11
C ARG A 341 -8.85 -40.12 -0.97
N LYS A 342 -9.24 -40.09 -2.25
CA LYS A 342 -8.36 -39.75 -3.37
C LYS A 342 -7.93 -38.29 -3.31
N GLU A 343 -8.86 -37.38 -2.98
CA GLU A 343 -8.53 -35.96 -2.85
C GLU A 343 -7.63 -35.71 -1.64
N LEU A 344 -7.84 -36.41 -0.52
CA LEU A 344 -7.01 -36.30 0.68
C LEU A 344 -5.58 -36.84 0.51
N ALA A 345 -5.26 -37.51 -0.60
CA ALA A 345 -3.89 -37.92 -0.91
C ALA A 345 -2.99 -36.73 -1.27
N ALA A 346 -3.58 -35.61 -1.72
CA ALA A 346 -2.88 -34.35 -1.95
C ALA A 346 -3.09 -33.38 -0.77
N PRO A 347 -2.13 -32.49 -0.48
CA PRO A 347 -2.26 -31.47 0.56
C PRO A 347 -3.56 -30.66 0.46
N ILE A 348 -4.04 -30.19 1.62
CA ILE A 348 -5.18 -29.27 1.69
C ILE A 348 -4.65 -27.85 1.57
N THR A 349 -4.81 -27.26 0.38
CA THR A 349 -4.46 -25.87 0.10
C THR A 349 -5.66 -24.95 0.30
N LEU A 350 -5.39 -23.65 0.47
CA LEU A 350 -6.43 -22.62 0.54
C LEU A 350 -7.31 -22.64 -0.72
N GLU A 351 -6.69 -22.73 -1.90
CA GLU A 351 -7.40 -22.83 -3.17
C GLU A 351 -8.36 -24.03 -3.21
N LYS A 352 -7.92 -25.19 -2.71
CA LYS A 352 -8.75 -26.40 -2.68
C LYS A 352 -9.97 -26.24 -1.76
N LEU A 353 -9.82 -25.54 -0.63
CA LEU A 353 -10.93 -25.21 0.26
C LEU A 353 -11.92 -24.24 -0.41
N ILE A 354 -11.41 -23.20 -1.07
CA ILE A 354 -12.24 -22.24 -1.83
C ILE A 354 -12.99 -22.94 -2.95
N CYS A 355 -12.32 -23.76 -3.77
CA CYS A 355 -12.96 -24.52 -4.85
C CYS A 355 -14.06 -25.46 -4.31
N ARG A 356 -13.84 -26.09 -3.15
CA ARG A 356 -14.86 -26.92 -2.50
C ARG A 356 -16.07 -26.08 -2.04
N LEU A 357 -15.82 -24.90 -1.48
CA LEU A 357 -16.86 -23.95 -1.11
C LEU A 357 -17.70 -23.55 -2.34
N GLU A 358 -17.04 -23.16 -3.44
CA GLU A 358 -17.70 -22.77 -4.69
C GLU A 358 -18.65 -23.86 -5.21
N LEU A 359 -18.24 -25.13 -5.20
CA LEU A 359 -19.08 -26.25 -5.64
C LEU A 359 -20.35 -26.38 -4.79
N PHE A 360 -20.25 -26.21 -3.47
CA PHE A 360 -21.43 -26.25 -2.60
C PHE A 360 -22.36 -25.06 -2.85
N LEU A 361 -21.81 -23.87 -3.02
CA LEU A 361 -22.58 -22.66 -3.31
C LEU A 361 -23.33 -22.79 -4.64
N THR A 362 -22.67 -23.30 -5.69
CA THR A 362 -23.32 -23.59 -6.97
C THR A 362 -24.45 -24.60 -6.81
N ALA A 363 -24.25 -25.69 -6.06
CA ALA A 363 -25.29 -26.70 -5.87
C ALA A 363 -26.54 -26.16 -5.15
N ILE A 364 -26.35 -25.38 -4.09
CA ILE A 364 -27.46 -24.75 -3.35
C ILE A 364 -28.13 -23.66 -4.20
N GLY A 365 -27.37 -22.78 -4.85
CA GLY A 365 -27.91 -21.72 -5.69
C GLY A 365 -28.77 -22.26 -6.84
N ASN A 366 -28.32 -23.33 -7.50
CA ASN A 366 -29.08 -24.03 -8.55
C ASN A 366 -30.40 -24.61 -8.04
N HIS A 367 -30.44 -25.05 -6.78
CA HIS A 367 -31.67 -25.54 -6.17
C HIS A 367 -32.61 -24.38 -5.85
N LEU A 368 -32.11 -23.32 -5.22
CA LEU A 368 -32.91 -22.13 -4.87
C LEU A 368 -33.54 -21.47 -6.09
N TYR A 369 -32.82 -21.41 -7.22
CA TYR A 369 -33.37 -20.89 -8.48
C TYR A 369 -34.64 -21.64 -8.94
N LYS A 370 -34.71 -22.95 -8.69
CA LYS A 370 -35.83 -23.81 -9.11
C LYS A 370 -37.07 -23.69 -8.22
N ILE A 371 -36.97 -23.00 -7.09
CA ILE A 371 -38.11 -22.78 -6.19
C ILE A 371 -39.05 -21.75 -6.83
N ASP A 372 -40.27 -22.15 -7.16
CA ASP A 372 -41.29 -21.34 -7.83
C ASP A 372 -42.49 -20.99 -6.93
N TYR A 373 -42.44 -21.41 -5.66
CA TYR A 373 -43.45 -21.12 -4.65
C TYR A 373 -42.89 -20.24 -3.52
N SER A 374 -43.77 -19.47 -2.87
CA SER A 374 -43.41 -18.63 -1.72
C SER A 374 -43.22 -19.48 -0.47
N LEU A 375 -42.21 -19.13 0.33
CA LEU A 375 -41.84 -19.80 1.56
C LEU A 375 -41.95 -18.83 2.75
N SER A 376 -41.01 -17.90 2.85
CA SER A 376 -40.98 -16.86 3.87
C SER A 376 -40.32 -15.62 3.30
N ALA A 377 -40.66 -14.44 3.80
CA ALA A 377 -40.17 -13.17 3.24
C ALA A 377 -38.64 -13.12 3.08
N ASP A 378 -37.88 -13.62 4.07
CA ASP A 378 -36.40 -13.62 4.03
C ASP A 378 -35.84 -14.57 2.95
N ILE A 379 -36.48 -15.74 2.77
CA ILE A 379 -36.09 -16.75 1.78
C ILE A 379 -36.50 -16.30 0.37
N ASP A 380 -37.72 -15.79 0.22
CA ASP A 380 -38.26 -15.33 -1.04
C ASP A 380 -37.38 -14.20 -1.61
N MET A 381 -36.94 -13.28 -0.76
CA MET A 381 -35.98 -12.23 -1.14
C MET A 381 -34.64 -12.78 -1.65
N LEU A 382 -34.10 -13.83 -1.04
CA LEU A 382 -32.88 -14.50 -1.53
C LEU A 382 -33.13 -15.17 -2.88
N VAL A 383 -34.24 -15.91 -3.02
CA VAL A 383 -34.62 -16.60 -4.26
C VAL A 383 -34.83 -15.59 -5.40
N GLU A 384 -35.50 -14.47 -5.16
CA GLU A 384 -35.69 -13.39 -6.12
C GLU A 384 -34.35 -12.82 -6.60
N LYS A 385 -33.39 -12.59 -5.70
CA LYS A 385 -32.06 -12.11 -6.05
C LYS A 385 -31.30 -13.10 -6.91
N ILE A 386 -31.37 -14.39 -6.59
CA ILE A 386 -30.77 -15.46 -7.40
C ILE A 386 -31.42 -15.50 -8.79
N LYS A 387 -32.75 -15.46 -8.87
CA LYS A 387 -33.48 -15.44 -10.16
C LYS A 387 -33.09 -14.24 -11.02
N ALA A 388 -33.01 -13.04 -10.43
CA ALA A 388 -32.57 -11.85 -11.15
C ALA A 388 -31.16 -11.97 -11.77
N LEU A 389 -30.27 -12.76 -11.16
CA LEU A 389 -28.96 -13.06 -11.75
C LEU A 389 -29.07 -14.01 -12.95
N TYR A 390 -29.91 -15.05 -12.88
CA TYR A 390 -30.20 -15.94 -14.01
C TYR A 390 -30.92 -15.24 -15.16
N ASP A 391 -31.78 -14.26 -14.86
CA ASP A 391 -32.47 -13.48 -15.89
C ASP A 391 -31.49 -12.57 -16.66
N LYS A 392 -30.41 -12.13 -16.00
CA LYS A 392 -29.42 -11.19 -16.56
C LYS A 392 -28.24 -11.89 -17.22
N TYR A 393 -27.84 -13.07 -16.76
CA TYR A 393 -26.62 -13.76 -17.20
C TYR A 393 -26.92 -15.21 -17.58
N GLU A 394 -26.31 -15.69 -18.67
CA GLU A 394 -26.52 -17.06 -19.16
C GLU A 394 -25.99 -18.15 -18.21
N LYS A 395 -24.92 -17.85 -17.47
CA LYS A 395 -24.27 -18.79 -16.54
C LYS A 395 -23.82 -18.07 -15.25
N PRO A 396 -24.77 -17.65 -14.40
CA PRO A 396 -24.47 -16.84 -13.22
C PRO A 396 -23.65 -17.59 -12.17
N GLU A 397 -23.62 -18.93 -12.18
CA GLU A 397 -22.86 -19.74 -11.22
C GLU A 397 -21.35 -19.51 -11.30
N GLY A 398 -20.85 -19.02 -12.44
CA GLY A 398 -19.47 -18.60 -12.62
C GLY A 398 -19.14 -17.26 -11.98
N LEU A 399 -20.15 -16.45 -11.65
CA LEU A 399 -19.97 -15.11 -11.10
C LEU A 399 -19.65 -15.16 -9.61
N ASP A 400 -18.70 -14.32 -9.22
CA ASP A 400 -18.37 -13.98 -7.83
C ASP A 400 -19.58 -13.43 -7.06
N THR A 401 -20.37 -12.57 -7.70
CA THR A 401 -21.58 -11.98 -7.10
C THR A 401 -22.60 -13.06 -6.75
N PHE A 402 -22.80 -14.05 -7.63
CA PHE A 402 -23.70 -15.17 -7.37
C PHE A 402 -23.24 -15.99 -6.16
N LYS A 403 -21.97 -16.41 -6.15
CA LYS A 403 -21.38 -17.18 -5.05
C LYS A 403 -21.52 -16.41 -3.73
N THR A 404 -21.30 -15.10 -3.76
CA THR A 404 -21.41 -14.25 -2.59
C THR A 404 -22.84 -14.14 -2.08
N VAL A 405 -23.83 -13.91 -2.95
CA VAL A 405 -25.25 -13.87 -2.57
C VAL A 405 -25.70 -15.19 -1.94
N VAL A 406 -25.33 -16.33 -2.53
CA VAL A 406 -25.68 -17.65 -1.98
C VAL A 406 -25.02 -17.86 -0.62
N LEU A 407 -23.73 -17.53 -0.47
CA LEU A 407 -23.02 -17.66 0.79
C LEU A 407 -23.63 -16.78 1.89
N MET A 408 -23.96 -15.53 1.56
CA MET A 408 -24.65 -14.61 2.48
C MET A 408 -25.99 -15.20 2.95
N GLY A 409 -26.77 -15.78 2.02
CA GLY A 409 -28.04 -16.44 2.33
C GLY A 409 -27.84 -17.61 3.31
N ILE A 410 -26.85 -18.45 3.06
CA ILE A 410 -26.52 -19.60 3.93
C ILE A 410 -26.11 -19.14 5.34
N VAL A 411 -25.22 -18.15 5.44
CA VAL A 411 -24.70 -17.65 6.73
C VAL A 411 -25.79 -16.95 7.54
N THR A 412 -26.71 -16.26 6.87
CA THR A 412 -27.78 -15.48 7.49
C THR A 412 -28.96 -16.37 7.90
N LEU A 413 -29.43 -17.25 7.01
CA LEU A 413 -30.66 -18.03 7.22
C LEU A 413 -30.42 -19.37 7.93
N ARG A 414 -29.23 -19.97 7.80
CA ARG A 414 -28.80 -21.18 8.52
C ARG A 414 -29.85 -22.30 8.48
N GLU A 415 -30.40 -22.68 9.63
CA GLU A 415 -31.40 -23.74 9.78
C GLU A 415 -32.66 -23.48 8.94
N LYS A 416 -33.12 -22.22 8.84
CA LYS A 416 -34.28 -21.87 7.98
C LYS A 416 -34.05 -22.26 6.53
N LEU A 417 -32.80 -22.16 6.06
CA LEU A 417 -32.43 -22.57 4.70
C LEU A 417 -32.29 -24.09 4.62
N ALA A 418 -31.70 -24.72 5.63
CA ALA A 418 -31.55 -26.19 5.68
C ALA A 418 -32.91 -26.90 5.61
N ASP A 419 -33.94 -26.38 6.29
CA ASP A 419 -35.28 -26.95 6.35
C ASP A 419 -36.00 -27.03 5.00
N ILE A 420 -35.65 -26.14 4.06
CA ILE A 420 -36.26 -26.09 2.73
C ILE A 420 -35.43 -26.85 1.68
N LEU A 421 -34.21 -27.24 2.01
CA LEU A 421 -33.29 -27.90 1.09
C LEU A 421 -33.48 -29.43 1.12
N PRO A 422 -33.25 -30.13 0.00
CA PRO A 422 -33.17 -31.58 -0.02
C PRO A 422 -32.11 -32.09 0.96
N VAL A 423 -32.36 -33.22 1.61
CA VAL A 423 -31.48 -33.79 2.66
C VAL A 423 -29.98 -33.74 2.32
N PRO A 424 -29.52 -34.10 1.10
CA PRO A 424 -28.10 -34.00 0.76
C PRO A 424 -27.54 -32.57 0.77
N LEU A 425 -28.33 -31.56 0.38
CA LEU A 425 -27.95 -30.15 0.37
C LEU A 425 -28.12 -29.51 1.75
N ALA A 426 -29.15 -29.87 2.51
CA ALA A 426 -29.32 -29.42 3.88
C ALA A 426 -28.12 -29.81 4.75
N ALA A 427 -27.57 -31.03 4.55
CA ALA A 427 -26.39 -31.51 5.26
C ALA A 427 -25.10 -30.71 4.97
N THR A 428 -25.03 -29.97 3.85
CA THR A 428 -23.85 -29.13 3.53
C THR A 428 -23.91 -27.74 4.14
N VAL A 429 -25.08 -27.24 4.57
CA VAL A 429 -25.23 -25.92 5.22
C VAL A 429 -24.25 -25.71 6.39
N PRO A 430 -24.21 -26.56 7.43
CA PRO A 430 -23.24 -26.41 8.52
C PRO A 430 -21.80 -26.61 8.06
N GLN A 431 -21.57 -27.43 7.02
CA GLN A 431 -20.24 -27.64 6.44
C GLN A 431 -19.72 -26.38 5.76
N ILE A 432 -20.58 -25.68 5.00
CA ILE A 432 -20.26 -24.42 4.33
C ILE A 432 -19.88 -23.36 5.36
N ILE A 433 -20.67 -23.20 6.42
CA ILE A 433 -20.38 -22.21 7.48
C ILE A 433 -19.02 -22.48 8.13
N ASN A 434 -18.72 -23.74 8.48
CA ASN A 434 -17.43 -24.08 9.08
C ASN A 434 -16.27 -23.93 8.09
N LEU A 435 -16.47 -24.32 6.83
CA LEU A 435 -15.49 -24.17 5.76
C LEU A 435 -15.16 -22.69 5.52
N THR A 436 -16.17 -21.82 5.46
CA THR A 436 -16.00 -20.37 5.33
C THR A 436 -15.18 -19.82 6.51
N ASN A 437 -15.45 -20.23 7.75
CA ASN A 437 -14.68 -19.77 8.91
C ASN A 437 -13.19 -20.18 8.83
N ILE A 438 -12.89 -21.40 8.36
CA ILE A 438 -11.50 -21.85 8.16
C ILE A 438 -10.82 -21.03 7.06
N ILE A 439 -11.52 -20.78 5.94
CA ILE A 439 -11.00 -19.97 4.83
C ILE A 439 -10.71 -18.55 5.30
N LEU A 440 -11.64 -17.90 6.01
CA LEU A 440 -11.46 -16.55 6.53
C LEU A 440 -10.28 -16.46 7.50
N ALA A 441 -10.11 -17.45 8.37
CA ALA A 441 -8.97 -17.51 9.29
C ALA A 441 -7.63 -17.74 8.56
N ALA A 442 -7.62 -18.54 7.49
CA ALA A 442 -6.45 -18.73 6.65
C ALA A 442 -6.08 -17.42 5.91
N MET A 443 -7.05 -16.70 5.35
CA MET A 443 -6.85 -15.38 4.72
C MET A 443 -6.29 -14.36 5.73
N GLU A 444 -6.82 -14.35 6.95
CA GLU A 444 -6.35 -13.48 8.03
C GLU A 444 -4.91 -13.76 8.44
N SER A 445 -4.42 -15.00 8.32
CA SER A 445 -3.01 -15.32 8.56
C SER A 445 -2.06 -14.66 7.53
N ALA A 446 -2.56 -14.37 6.33
CA ALA A 446 -1.89 -13.53 5.33
C ALA A 446 -2.18 -12.02 5.50
N ARG A 447 -2.88 -11.63 6.57
CA ARG A 447 -3.33 -10.24 6.85
C ARG A 447 -4.35 -9.72 5.84
N VAL A 448 -5.13 -10.62 5.27
CA VAL A 448 -6.27 -10.27 4.42
C VAL A 448 -7.55 -10.55 5.20
N TYR A 449 -8.24 -9.49 5.58
CA TYR A 449 -9.44 -9.51 6.39
C TYR A 449 -10.65 -9.31 5.49
N ILE A 450 -11.45 -10.36 5.34
CA ILE A 450 -12.63 -10.30 4.47
C ILE A 450 -13.86 -9.94 5.29
N LEU A 451 -14.69 -9.07 4.74
CA LEU A 451 -15.99 -8.72 5.29
C LEU A 451 -16.96 -9.91 5.22
N PRO A 452 -17.39 -10.49 6.35
CA PRO A 452 -18.16 -11.75 6.34
C PRO A 452 -19.61 -11.59 5.84
N LYS A 453 -20.14 -10.36 5.76
CA LYS A 453 -21.52 -10.08 5.31
C LYS A 453 -21.63 -9.69 3.83
N GLY A 454 -20.56 -9.78 3.04
CA GLY A 454 -20.58 -9.30 1.66
C GLY A 454 -19.68 -8.07 1.52
N CYS A 455 -20.26 -6.97 1.07
CA CYS A 455 -19.61 -5.66 0.97
C CYS A 455 -19.95 -4.71 2.13
N ILE A 456 -19.26 -3.57 2.21
CA ILE A 456 -19.40 -2.58 3.28
C ILE A 456 -20.83 -2.07 3.50
N GLU A 457 -21.64 -1.96 2.44
CA GLU A 457 -23.02 -1.48 2.52
C GLU A 457 -23.93 -2.39 3.35
N HIS A 458 -23.58 -3.67 3.52
CA HIS A 458 -24.34 -4.59 4.39
C HIS A 458 -24.09 -4.35 5.89
N PHE A 459 -23.13 -3.48 6.22
CA PHE A 459 -22.86 -3.04 7.59
C PHE A 459 -23.50 -1.69 7.91
N TYR A 460 -24.20 -1.08 6.95
CA TYR A 460 -24.88 0.19 7.18
C TYR A 460 -26.01 0.04 8.19
N THR A 461 -26.22 1.11 8.95
CA THR A 461 -27.15 1.20 10.08
C THR A 461 -28.30 2.14 9.76
N GLN A 462 -28.09 3.11 8.85
CA GLN A 462 -29.11 4.07 8.43
C GLN A 462 -29.97 3.54 7.28
N SER A 463 -29.54 2.44 6.66
CA SER A 463 -30.27 1.76 5.59
C SER A 463 -30.12 0.26 5.72
N THR A 464 -31.09 -0.48 5.20
CA THR A 464 -31.04 -1.95 5.22
C THR A 464 -30.77 -2.47 3.82
N VAL A 465 -29.62 -3.12 3.64
CA VAL A 465 -29.21 -3.81 2.43
C VAL A 465 -29.02 -5.27 2.77
N TYR A 466 -29.74 -6.16 2.08
CA TYR A 466 -29.71 -7.59 2.39
C TYR A 466 -28.76 -8.41 1.51
N TYR A 467 -28.71 -8.10 0.21
CA TYR A 467 -27.94 -8.88 -0.77
C TYR A 467 -27.44 -8.01 -1.93
N MET A 468 -26.35 -8.47 -2.55
CA MET A 468 -25.82 -7.91 -3.80
C MET A 468 -26.65 -8.25 -5.04
N PRO A 469 -26.49 -7.51 -6.15
CA PRO A 469 -25.79 -6.23 -6.25
C PRO A 469 -26.57 -5.12 -5.55
N VAL A 470 -25.82 -4.16 -4.98
CA VAL A 470 -26.40 -3.02 -4.25
C VAL A 470 -26.71 -1.89 -5.24
N SER A 471 -27.95 -1.42 -5.23
CA SER A 471 -28.41 -0.27 -6.02
C SER A 471 -28.25 1.04 -5.23
N ALA A 472 -28.00 2.15 -5.92
CA ALA A 472 -27.92 3.49 -5.33
C ALA A 472 -26.85 3.64 -4.22
N LYS A 473 -25.68 2.98 -4.41
CA LYS A 473 -24.55 2.98 -3.46
C LYS A 473 -24.20 4.38 -2.95
N ASP A 474 -24.09 5.37 -3.84
CA ASP A 474 -23.73 6.75 -3.47
C ASP A 474 -24.71 7.37 -2.48
N ARG A 475 -26.03 7.21 -2.72
CA ARG A 475 -27.07 7.74 -1.83
C ARG A 475 -27.01 7.07 -0.46
N LEU A 476 -26.87 5.75 -0.44
CA LEU A 476 -26.78 4.98 0.81
C LEU A 476 -25.57 5.41 1.63
N PHE A 477 -24.42 5.56 0.97
CA PHE A 477 -23.18 5.99 1.60
C PHE A 477 -23.28 7.41 2.17
N HIS A 478 -23.89 8.37 1.46
CA HIS A 478 -24.05 9.73 1.97
C HIS A 478 -24.84 9.77 3.28
N THR A 479 -25.97 9.06 3.36
CA THR A 479 -26.77 8.98 4.58
C THR A 479 -25.99 8.33 5.73
N GLU A 480 -25.21 7.29 5.42
CA GLU A 480 -24.38 6.64 6.44
C GLU A 480 -23.24 7.56 6.93
N LEU A 481 -22.59 8.28 6.01
CA LEU A 481 -21.48 9.19 6.32
C LEU A 481 -21.91 10.35 7.22
N GLU A 482 -23.07 10.95 6.96
CA GLU A 482 -23.64 12.00 7.83
C GLU A 482 -23.78 11.49 9.27
N HIS A 483 -24.33 10.28 9.45
CA HIS A 483 -24.46 9.66 10.75
C HIS A 483 -23.11 9.33 11.40
N LEU A 484 -22.11 8.87 10.65
CA LEU A 484 -20.76 8.60 11.17
C LEU A 484 -20.08 9.86 11.71
N VAL A 485 -20.23 10.99 11.02
CA VAL A 485 -19.62 12.27 11.39
C VAL A 485 -20.28 12.86 12.64
N GLU A 486 -21.60 12.70 12.79
CA GLU A 486 -22.36 13.26 13.92
C GLU A 486 -22.31 12.38 15.19
N THR A 487 -21.87 11.13 15.07
CA THR A 487 -21.96 10.13 16.14
C THR A 487 -20.69 10.01 16.97
N SER A 488 -20.83 9.97 18.30
CA SER A 488 -19.70 9.78 19.21
C SER A 488 -19.03 8.39 19.06
N PRO A 489 -17.71 8.26 19.32
CA PRO A 489 -16.99 6.99 19.20
C PRO A 489 -17.59 5.84 20.03
N ALA A 490 -18.10 6.13 21.22
CA ALA A 490 -18.72 5.12 22.10
C ALA A 490 -20.02 4.54 21.51
N LYS A 491 -20.76 5.34 20.73
CA LYS A 491 -21.97 4.89 20.02
C LYS A 491 -21.61 4.16 18.73
N LEU A 492 -20.65 4.68 17.96
CA LEU A 492 -20.11 3.99 16.78
C LEU A 492 -19.62 2.57 17.12
N LYS A 493 -18.87 2.40 18.20
CA LYS A 493 -18.40 1.09 18.66
C LYS A 493 -19.52 0.08 18.94
N LYS A 494 -20.71 0.56 19.34
CA LYS A 494 -21.89 -0.29 19.59
C LYS A 494 -22.67 -0.59 18.31
N GLU A 495 -22.71 0.34 17.38
CA GLU A 495 -23.46 0.22 16.12
C GLU A 495 -22.71 -0.61 15.07
N TYR A 496 -21.37 -0.54 15.04
CA TYR A 496 -20.51 -1.27 14.09
C TYR A 496 -19.56 -2.26 14.78
N PRO A 497 -20.04 -3.17 15.64
CA PRO A 497 -19.17 -4.03 16.43
C PRO A 497 -18.30 -4.96 15.58
N GLU A 498 -18.82 -5.42 14.44
CA GLU A 498 -18.10 -6.32 13.52
C GLU A 498 -16.99 -5.59 12.76
N LEU A 499 -17.28 -4.40 12.20
CA LEU A 499 -16.26 -3.59 11.53
C LEU A 499 -15.15 -3.16 12.50
N VAL A 500 -15.52 -2.74 13.71
CA VAL A 500 -14.54 -2.40 14.76
C VAL A 500 -13.74 -3.62 15.18
N SER A 501 -14.33 -4.82 15.24
CA SER A 501 -13.60 -6.05 15.52
C SER A 501 -12.59 -6.40 14.43
N ILE A 502 -12.99 -6.31 13.16
CA ILE A 502 -12.10 -6.49 12.01
C ILE A 502 -10.94 -5.48 12.06
N LEU A 503 -11.27 -4.21 12.27
CA LEU A 503 -10.30 -3.14 12.33
C LEU A 503 -9.32 -3.30 13.50
N ASN A 504 -9.79 -3.70 14.68
CA ASN A 504 -8.90 -4.04 15.81
C ASN A 504 -7.96 -5.20 15.47
N ARG A 505 -8.45 -6.24 14.78
CA ARG A 505 -7.59 -7.36 14.36
C ARG A 505 -6.57 -6.95 13.30
N ALA A 506 -6.97 -6.08 12.36
CA ALA A 506 -6.08 -5.52 11.35
C ALA A 506 -5.01 -4.61 11.96
N CYS A 507 -5.36 -3.77 12.94
CA CYS A 507 -4.41 -2.86 13.59
C CYS A 507 -3.49 -3.52 14.61
N ARG A 508 -3.80 -4.74 15.10
CA ARG A 508 -2.92 -5.43 16.06
C ARG A 508 -1.52 -5.57 15.48
N ARG A 509 -0.53 -4.98 16.18
CA ARG A 509 0.88 -5.30 15.97
C ARG A 509 1.09 -6.73 16.41
N ASN A 510 1.41 -7.60 15.47
CA ASN A 510 1.73 -8.99 15.79
C ASN A 510 3.22 -9.08 16.11
N ASP A 511 3.54 -9.47 17.34
CA ASP A 511 4.87 -9.86 17.82
C ASP A 511 5.43 -11.12 17.12
N PHE A 512 4.81 -11.59 16.04
CA PHE A 512 5.23 -12.78 15.29
C PHE A 512 6.54 -12.60 14.50
N LEU A 513 7.05 -11.36 14.38
CA LEU A 513 8.38 -11.07 13.85
C LEU A 513 9.45 -10.91 14.96
N LEU A 514 9.08 -11.09 16.23
CA LEU A 514 9.96 -10.93 17.40
C LEU A 514 10.38 -12.24 18.07
N GLN A 515 10.33 -13.38 17.37
CA GLN A 515 11.01 -14.58 17.85
C GLN A 515 12.13 -15.01 16.87
N PRO A 516 13.36 -15.20 17.38
CA PRO A 516 14.53 -15.53 16.57
C PRO A 516 14.46 -16.90 15.91
#